data_AF-A0A941GWL1-F1
#
_entry.id   AF-A0A941GWL1-F1
#
_cell.length_a   1.000
_cell.length_b   1.000
_cell.length_c   1.000
_cell.angle_alpha   90.00
_cell.angle_beta   90.00
_cell.angle_gamma   90.00
#
_symmetry.space_group_name_H-M   'P 1'
#
loop_
_entity.id
_entity.type
_entity.pdbx_description
1 polymer ?
#
loop_
_entity_poly.entity_id
_entity_poly.type
_entity_poly.pdbx_seq_one_letter_code
_entity_poly.pdbx_strand_id
1 'polypeptide(L)' 'MTIDLEHTFTVDLTAKHHQIAKKFAHEQTSNFKPKQVYLNTLAVLAIDEFLPEINYQGDLKESDSFNPVIH' A
#
# COMPACT_ATOMS: atom_id res chain seq x y z
N MET A 1 31.14 10.94 -9.24
CA MET A 1 30.63 9.91 -8.31
C MET A 1 29.14 9.78 -8.57
N THR A 2 28.77 8.89 -9.48
CA THR A 2 27.37 8.58 -9.78
C THR A 2 26.89 7.65 -8.67
N ILE A 3 25.96 8.13 -7.84
CA ILE A 3 25.35 7.28 -6.84
C ILE A 3 24.24 6.52 -7.57
N ASP A 4 24.50 5.28 -7.97
CA ASP A 4 23.43 4.36 -8.36
C ASP A 4 22.66 3.99 -7.08
N LEU A 5 21.54 4.69 -6.86
CA LEU A 5 20.65 4.52 -5.72
C LEU A 5 19.40 3.72 -6.10
N GLU A 6 19.50 2.76 -7.00
CA GLU A 6 18.41 1.80 -7.23
C GLU A 6 18.46 0.69 -6.17
N HIS A 7 18.18 1.06 -4.92
CA HIS A 7 17.95 0.08 -3.87
C HIS A 7 16.51 -0.43 -3.99
N THR A 8 16.36 -1.59 -4.62
CA THR A 8 15.07 -2.29 -4.69
C THR A 8 14.91 -3.19 -3.47
N PHE A 9 13.70 -3.27 -2.95
CA PHE A 9 13.33 -4.21 -1.89
C PHE A 9 12.06 -4.95 -2.35
N THR A 10 12.01 -6.24 -2.07
CA THR A 10 10.88 -7.10 -2.40
C THR A 10 10.11 -7.39 -1.13
N VAL A 11 8.81 -7.14 -1.14
CA VAL A 11 7.93 -7.40 0.00
C VAL A 11 6.89 -8.44 -0.40
N ASP A 12 6.64 -9.39 0.49
CA ASP A 12 5.65 -10.43 0.25
C ASP A 12 4.22 -9.91 0.43
N LEU A 13 3.52 -9.73 -0.70
CA LEU A 13 2.10 -9.40 -0.69
C LEU A 13 1.26 -10.66 -0.45
N THR A 14 0.95 -10.91 0.82
CA THR A 14 0.09 -12.02 1.25
C THR A 14 -1.32 -11.96 0.66
N ALA A 15 -2.03 -13.09 0.71
CA ALA A 15 -3.45 -13.16 0.32
C ALA A 15 -4.33 -12.16 1.11
N LYS A 16 -3.98 -11.88 2.38
CA LYS A 16 -4.66 -10.89 3.22
C LYS A 16 -4.53 -9.47 2.62
N HIS A 17 -3.35 -9.10 2.11
CA HIS A 17 -3.13 -7.81 1.46
C HIS A 17 -4.04 -7.64 0.24
N HIS A 18 -4.13 -8.68 -0.59
CA HIS A 18 -5.02 -8.69 -1.74
C HIS A 18 -6.50 -8.62 -1.36
N GLN A 19 -6.91 -9.25 -0.25
CA GLN A 19 -8.30 -9.16 0.22
C GLN A 19 -8.66 -7.73 0.66
N ILE A 20 -7.78 -7.04 1.37
CA ILE A 20 -7.96 -5.64 1.79
C ILE A 20 -8.03 -4.73 0.56
N ALA A 21 -7.06 -4.85 -0.35
CA ALA A 21 -7.02 -4.05 -1.58
C ALA A 21 -8.28 -4.25 -2.45
N LYS A 22 -8.77 -5.49 -2.56
CA LYS A 22 -10.04 -5.77 -3.23
C LYS A 22 -11.21 -5.10 -2.52
N LYS A 23 -11.28 -5.17 -1.20
CA LYS A 23 -12.35 -4.53 -0.43
C LYS A 23 -12.39 -3.02 -0.70
N PHE A 24 -11.25 -2.33 -0.59
CA PHE A 24 -11.18 -0.88 -0.82
C PHE A 24 -11.53 -0.50 -2.27
N ALA A 25 -11.12 -1.33 -3.23
CA ALA A 25 -11.49 -1.14 -4.63
C ALA A 25 -13.00 -1.31 -4.89
N HIS A 26 -13.67 -2.24 -4.19
CA HIS A 26 -15.13 -2.43 -4.31
C HIS A 26 -15.93 -1.33 -3.59
N GLU A 27 -15.36 -0.70 -2.56
CA GLU A 27 -15.98 0.41 -1.82
C GLU A 27 -15.99 1.72 -2.63
N GLN A 28 -15.29 1.77 -3.77
CA GLN A 28 -15.35 2.91 -4.69
C GLN A 28 -16.75 3.06 -5.31
N THR A 29 -17.46 4.10 -4.89
CA THR A 29 -18.77 4.48 -5.46
C THR A 29 -18.63 5.12 -6.85
N SER A 30 -17.44 5.64 -7.16
CA SER A 30 -17.11 6.21 -8.46
C SER A 30 -16.45 5.15 -9.35
N ASN A 31 -17.08 4.85 -10.49
CA ASN A 31 -16.59 3.89 -11.50
C ASN A 31 -15.18 4.21 -12.05
N PHE A 32 -14.58 5.33 -11.68
CA PHE A 32 -13.42 5.85 -12.38
C PHE A 32 -12.07 5.26 -11.95
N LYS A 33 -11.95 4.63 -10.76
CA LYS A 33 -10.60 4.26 -10.23
C LYS A 33 -10.46 2.97 -9.40
N PRO A 34 -11.30 1.92 -9.50
CA PRO A 34 -11.17 0.72 -8.64
C PRO A 34 -9.79 0.04 -8.78
N LYS A 35 -9.22 -0.02 -9.99
CA LYS A 35 -7.88 -0.57 -10.21
C LYS A 35 -6.77 0.25 -9.54
N GLN A 36 -6.89 1.58 -9.56
CA GLN A 36 -5.90 2.47 -8.93
C GLN A 36 -5.95 2.30 -7.42
N VAL A 37 -7.15 2.27 -6.83
CA VAL A 37 -7.33 2.03 -5.39
C VAL A 37 -6.75 0.70 -4.96
N TYR A 38 -7.00 -0.36 -5.74
CA TYR A 38 -6.40 -1.66 -5.50
C TYR A 38 -4.86 -1.60 -5.47
N LEU A 39 -4.23 -0.99 -6.47
CA LEU A 39 -2.77 -0.91 -6.57
C LEU A 39 -2.17 -0.02 -5.48
N ASN A 40 -2.79 1.11 -5.17
CA ASN A 40 -2.35 2.02 -4.11
C ASN A 40 -2.45 1.34 -2.74
N THR A 41 -3.54 0.61 -2.49
CA THR A 41 -3.70 -0.13 -1.22
C THR A 41 -2.61 -1.18 -1.06
N LEU A 42 -2.23 -1.89 -2.13
CA LEU A 42 -1.12 -2.84 -2.08
C LEU A 42 0.23 -2.15 -1.80
N ALA A 43 0.47 -0.98 -2.39
CA ALA A 43 1.70 -0.24 -2.16
C ALA A 43 1.83 0.22 -0.69
N VAL A 44 0.75 0.72 -0.10
CA VAL A 44 0.73 1.14 1.30
C VAL A 44 0.96 -0.05 2.23
N LEU A 45 0.30 -1.18 1.99
CA LEU A 45 0.49 -2.41 2.77
C LEU A 45 1.91 -2.98 2.64
N ALA A 46 2.53 -2.88 1.46
CA ALA A 46 3.92 -3.29 1.28
C ALA A 46 4.89 -2.44 2.12
N ILE A 47 4.65 -1.12 2.20
CA ILE A 47 5.46 -0.25 3.05
C ILE A 47 5.23 -0.57 4.53
N ASP A 48 3.99 -0.76 4.96
CA ASP A 48 3.67 -1.10 6.35
C ASP A 48 4.38 -2.40 6.82
N GLU A 49 4.43 -3.42 5.97
CA GLU A 49 5.15 -4.68 6.25
C GLU A 49 6.68 -4.46 6.32
N PHE A 50 7.23 -3.54 5.51
CA PHE A 50 8.67 -3.27 5.45
C PHE A 50 9.18 -2.39 6.60
N LEU A 51 8.41 -1.41 7.07
CA LEU A 51 8.85 -0.44 8.09
C LEU A 51 9.46 -1.09 9.36
N PRO A 52 8.90 -2.20 9.91
CA PRO A 52 9.50 -2.90 11.03
C PRO A 52 10.93 -3.41 10.76
N GLU A 53 11.25 -3.78 9.52
CA GLU A 53 12.59 -4.28 9.14
C GLU A 53 13.68 -3.21 9.30
N ILE A 54 13.30 -1.92 9.23
CA ILE A 54 14.20 -0.78 9.43
C ILE A 54 14.05 -0.15 10.82
N ASN A 55 13.47 -0.87 11.79
CA ASN A 55 13.16 -0.40 13.14
C ASN A 55 12.26 0.85 13.18
N TYR A 56 11.42 1.02 12.16
CA TYR A 56 10.41 2.06 12.13
C TYR A 56 9.02 1.45 12.38
N GLN A 57 8.21 2.11 13.20
CA GLN A 57 6.82 1.72 13.40
C GLN A 57 5.92 2.80 12.81
N GLY A 58 5.21 2.45 11.74
CA GLY A 58 4.12 3.27 11.22
C GLY A 58 2.82 2.97 11.95
N ASP A 59 1.91 3.95 12.00
CA ASP A 59 0.51 3.68 12.32
C ASP A 59 -0.29 3.69 11.02
N LEU A 60 -0.53 2.51 10.47
CA LEU A 60 -1.31 2.34 9.25
C LEU A 60 -2.73 2.90 9.39
N LYS A 61 -3.32 2.87 10.59
CA LYS A 61 -4.71 3.29 10.81
C LYS A 61 -4.88 4.81 10.79
N GLU A 62 -3.83 5.53 11.18
CA GLU A 62 -3.77 7.00 11.14
C GLU A 62 -3.18 7.52 9.81
N SER A 63 -2.86 6.62 8.86
CA SER A 63 -2.32 7.00 7.56
C SER A 63 -3.41 7.55 6.63
N ASP A 64 -3.25 8.80 6.19
CA ASP A 64 -4.10 9.42 5.16
C ASP A 64 -4.12 8.62 3.85
N SER A 65 -3.06 7.85 3.58
CA SER A 65 -2.93 7.01 2.38
C SER A 65 -3.65 5.66 2.51
N PHE A 66 -4.11 5.28 3.71
CA PHE A 66 -4.84 4.05 3.98
C PHE A 66 -6.34 4.30 4.20
N ASN A 67 -6.93 5.17 3.37
CA ASN A 67 -8.35 5.49 3.42
C ASN A 67 -9.06 5.00 2.14
N PRO A 68 -10.04 4.10 2.24
CA PRO A 68 -10.78 3.60 1.07
C PRO A 68 -11.59 4.68 0.34
N VAL A 69 -11.74 5.88 0.88
CA VAL A 69 -12.55 6.96 0.25
C VAL A 69 -11.67 8.03 -0.40
N ILE A 70 -10.40 8.14 -0.01
CA ILE A 70 -9.48 9.20 -0.44
C ILE A 70 -8.36 8.58 -1.29
N HIS A 71 -8.46 8.65 -2.62
CA HIS A 71 -7.48 8.11 -3.57
C HIS A 71 -7.33 8.93 -4.86
#